data_AF-A0A8X6IVP7-F1
#
_entry.id   AF-A0A8X6IVP7-F1
#
_cell.length_a   1.000
_cell.length_b   1.000
_cell.length_c   1.000
_cell.angle_alpha   90.00
_cell.angle_beta   90.00
_cell.angle_gamma   90.00
#
_symmetry.space_group_name_H-M   'P 1'
#
loop_
_entity.id
_entity.type
_entity.pdbx_description
1 polymer ?
#
loop_
_entity_poly.entity_id
_entity_poly.type
_entity_poly.pdbx_seq_one_letter_code
_entity_poly.pdbx_strand_id
1 'polypeptide(L)'
;MDDSNAELTVVCNTAKSVRGKLLSVYEQSSGQRLDHLMEKFFGREKELEDDIASHITKLQRIFSELNDELRCVAKTTMPDLVLMSRIMSTLPSEYFEFKSVW
;
A
#
# COMPACT_ATOMS: atom_id res chain seq x y z
N MET A 1 5.09 22.40 6.68
CA MET A 1 4.81 21.02 7.13
C MET A 1 5.97 20.46 7.98
N ASP A 2 6.93 21.29 8.42
CA ASP A 2 8.16 20.86 9.09
C ASP A 2 8.19 21.19 10.61
N ASP A 3 7.31 22.08 11.08
CA ASP A 3 7.27 22.53 12.50
C ASP A 3 6.78 21.44 13.47
N SER A 4 5.96 20.50 13.01
CA SER A 4 5.38 19.47 13.90
C SER A 4 6.45 18.51 14.44
N ASN A 5 7.48 18.19 13.66
CA ASN A 5 8.56 17.31 14.11
C ASN A 5 9.54 18.04 15.05
N ALA A 6 9.77 19.34 14.83
CA ALA A 6 10.62 20.16 15.69
C ALA A 6 10.03 20.32 17.10
N GLU A 7 8.72 20.59 17.21
CA GLU A 7 8.04 20.73 18.51
C GLU A 7 8.03 19.44 19.35
N LEU A 8 8.00 18.25 18.72
CA LEU A 8 7.99 16.99 19.45
C LEU A 8 9.31 16.70 20.17
N THR A 9 10.41 17.31 19.72
CA THR A 9 11.74 17.20 20.35
C THR A 9 11.91 18.11 21.56
N VAL A 10 11.18 19.24 21.63
CA VAL A 10 11.25 20.22 22.73
C VAL A 10 10.74 19.64 24.06
N VAL A 11 9.85 18.66 24.02
CA VAL A 11 9.25 18.02 25.22
C VAL A 11 10.14 16.89 25.80
N CYS A 12 11.17 16.45 25.08
CA CYS A 12 11.93 15.26 25.43
C CYS A 12 13.28 15.61 26.07
N ASN A 13 13.38 15.47 27.39
CA ASN A 13 14.59 15.84 28.15
C ASN A 13 15.79 14.87 27.98
N THR A 14 15.62 13.78 27.22
CA THR A 14 16.68 12.79 26.97
C THR A 14 16.66 12.28 25.53
N ALA A 15 17.84 11.94 25.00
CA ALA A 15 17.98 11.35 23.67
C ALA A 15 17.16 10.04 23.50
N LYS A 16 17.01 9.27 24.59
CA LYS A 16 16.16 8.06 24.61
C LYS A 16 14.68 8.41 24.39
N SER A 17 14.19 9.48 25.03
CA SER A 17 12.81 9.95 24.88
C SER A 17 12.55 10.47 23.46
N VAL A 18 13.47 11.24 22.89
CA VAL A 18 13.39 11.72 21.49
C VAL A 18 13.31 10.54 20.53
N ARG A 19 14.24 9.58 20.65
CA ARG A 19 14.27 8.39 19.80
C ARG A 19 12.99 7.55 19.91
N GLY A 20 12.48 7.35 21.13
CA GLY A 20 11.24 6.60 21.36
C GLY A 20 10.04 7.26 20.70
N LYS A 21 9.95 8.59 20.79
CA LYS A 21 8.84 9.35 20.19
C LYS A 21 8.90 9.35 18.66
N LEU A 22 10.08 9.56 18.08
CA LEU A 22 10.27 9.46 16.62
C LEU A 22 9.95 8.05 16.10
N LEU A 23 10.38 7.01 16.81
CA LEU A 23 10.07 5.63 16.45
C LEU A 23 8.56 5.38 16.49
N SER A 24 7.87 5.82 17.54
CA SER A 24 6.42 5.68 17.67
C SER A 24 5.66 6.38 16.55
N VAL A 25 6.06 7.60 16.18
CA VAL A 25 5.45 8.35 15.05
C VAL A 25 5.70 7.63 13.73
N TYR A 26 6.91 7.12 13.51
CA TYR A 26 7.25 6.37 12.31
C TYR A 26 6.42 5.07 12.21
N GLU A 27 6.35 4.28 13.28
CA GLU A 27 5.56 3.05 13.32
C GLU A 27 4.08 3.31 13.08
N GLN A 28 3.51 4.34 13.70
CA GLN A 28 2.12 4.74 13.48
C GLN A 28 1.88 5.16 12.03
N SER A 29 2.73 6.03 11.48
CA SER A 29 2.60 6.51 10.11
C SER A 29 2.76 5.38 9.09
N SER A 30 3.65 4.43 9.35
CA SER A 30 3.92 3.28 8.49
C SER A 30 2.76 2.28 8.53
N GLY A 31 2.18 2.02 9.71
CA GLY A 31 0.96 1.22 9.85
C GLY A 31 -0.23 1.83 9.11
N GLN A 32 -0.50 3.12 9.30
CA GLN A 32 -1.58 3.83 8.60
C GLN A 32 -1.40 3.82 7.08
N ARG A 33 -0.15 3.97 6.61
CA ARG A 33 0.17 3.88 5.18
C ARG A 33 -0.10 2.49 4.64
N LEU A 34 0.28 1.45 5.38
CA LEU A 34 0.03 0.06 5.01
C LEU A 34 -1.48 -0.21 4.88
N ASP A 35 -2.27 0.19 5.88
CA ASP A 35 -3.73 0.03 5.87
C ASP A 35 -4.36 0.73 4.67
N HIS A 36 -3.96 1.98 4.40
CA HIS A 36 -4.45 2.73 3.24
C HIS A 36 -4.10 2.07 1.90
N LEU A 37 -2.89 1.52 1.76
CA LEU A 37 -2.48 0.81 0.55
C LEU A 37 -3.25 -0.50 0.38
N MET A 38 -3.56 -1.22 1.46
CA MET A 38 -4.42 -2.41 1.41
C MET A 38 -5.82 -2.06 0.93
N GLU A 39 -6.47 -1.05 1.52
CA GLU A 39 -7.80 -0.60 1.09
C GLU A 39 -7.80 -0.19 -0.39
N LYS A 40 -6.78 0.56 -0.81
CA LYS A 40 -6.64 1.01 -2.20
C LYS A 40 -6.43 -0.16 -3.16
N PHE A 41 -5.67 -1.18 -2.78
CA PHE A 41 -5.44 -2.34 -3.62
C PHE A 41 -6.69 -3.21 -3.78
N PHE A 42 -7.32 -3.56 -2.66
CA PHE A 42 -8.48 -4.45 -2.65
C PHE A 42 -9.78 -3.77 -3.08
N GLY A 43 -9.89 -2.44 -2.92
CA GLY A 43 -11.07 -1.67 -3.34
C GLY A 43 -11.00 -1.13 -4.77
N ARG A 44 -9.86 -1.22 -5.46
CA ARG A 44 -9.73 -0.66 -6.81
C ARG A 44 -10.46 -1.50 -7.85
N GLU A 45 -11.46 -0.90 -8.48
CA GLU A 45 -12.15 -1.43 -9.65
C GLU A 45 -11.71 -0.71 -10.92
N LYS A 46 -12.03 -1.28 -12.09
CA LYS A 46 -11.72 -0.65 -13.38
C LYS A 46 -12.58 0.61 -13.55
N GLU A 47 -11.93 1.76 -13.71
CA GLU A 47 -12.58 3.03 -14.04
C GLU A 47 -13.14 2.97 -15.48
N LEU A 48 -14.27 3.64 -15.76
CA LEU A 48 -14.91 3.61 -17.09
C LEU A 48 -13.99 4.15 -18.19
N GLU A 49 -13.19 5.16 -17.88
CA GLU A 49 -12.28 5.84 -18.80
C GLU A 49 -10.96 5.09 -19.04
N ASP A 50 -10.60 4.17 -18.15
CA ASP A 50 -9.36 3.42 -18.27
C ASP A 50 -9.48 2.33 -19.34
N ASP A 51 -8.47 2.16 -20.17
CA ASP A 51 -8.26 0.88 -20.85
C ASP A 51 -7.77 -0.19 -19.85
N ILE A 52 -7.79 -1.46 -20.25
CA ILE A 52 -7.43 -2.56 -19.34
C ILE A 52 -5.95 -2.59 -19.01
N ALA A 53 -5.07 -2.23 -19.96
CA ALA A 53 -3.64 -2.17 -19.69
C ALA A 53 -3.34 -1.07 -18.66
N SER A 54 -4.00 0.08 -18.77
CA SER A 54 -3.96 1.18 -17.80
C SER A 54 -4.45 0.74 -16.42
N HIS A 55 -5.58 0.02 -16.35
CA HIS A 55 -6.09 -0.53 -15.08
C HIS A 55 -5.12 -1.54 -14.44
N ILE A 56 -4.58 -2.47 -15.22
CA ILE A 56 -3.59 -3.46 -14.74
C ILE A 56 -2.32 -2.76 -14.25
N THR A 57 -1.82 -1.78 -15.00
CA THR A 57 -0.63 -1.00 -14.60
C THR A 57 -0.85 -0.26 -13.29
N LYS A 58 -2.04 0.34 -13.12
CA LYS A 58 -2.48 0.99 -11.90
C LYS A 58 -2.53 0.02 -10.71
N LEU A 59 -3.03 -1.21 -10.90
CA LEU A 59 -3.03 -2.26 -9.87
C LEU A 59 -1.61 -2.74 -9.53
N GLN A 60 -0.77 -3.00 -10.53
CA GLN A 60 0.63 -3.40 -10.36
C GLN A 60 1.41 -2.36 -9.54
N ARG A 61 1.20 -1.08 -9.84
CA ARG A 61 1.83 0.02 -9.11
C ARG A 61 1.44 0.01 -7.63
N ILE A 62 0.15 -0.08 -7.32
CA ILE A 62 -0.31 -0.12 -5.92
C ILE A 62 0.24 -1.38 -5.22
N PHE A 63 0.26 -2.52 -5.91
CA PHE A 63 0.80 -3.77 -5.36
C PHE A 63 2.30 -3.66 -5.03
N SER A 64 3.09 -3.00 -5.89
CA SER A 64 4.51 -2.73 -5.62
C SER A 64 4.68 -1.82 -4.40
N GLU A 65 3.94 -0.70 -4.35
CA GLU A 65 3.99 0.24 -3.22
C GLU A 65 3.57 -0.45 -1.90
N LEU A 66 2.57 -1.33 -1.94
CA LEU A 66 2.12 -2.14 -0.81
C LEU A 66 3.19 -3.13 -0.34
N ASN A 67 3.85 -3.82 -1.28
CA ASN A 67 4.93 -4.76 -0.97
C ASN A 67 6.18 -4.07 -0.41
N ASP A 68 6.49 -2.87 -0.86
CA ASP A 68 7.58 -2.07 -0.30
C ASP A 68 7.30 -1.69 1.16
N GLU A 69 6.06 -1.29 1.46
CA GLU A 69 5.65 -0.97 2.83
C GLU A 69 5.60 -2.22 3.72
N LEU A 70 5.06 -3.34 3.22
CA LEU A 70 5.07 -4.63 3.94
C LEU A 70 6.48 -5.10 4.25
N ARG A 71 7.43 -4.90 3.33
CA ARG A 71 8.84 -5.24 3.55
C ARG A 71 9.46 -4.34 4.62
N CYS A 72 9.07 -3.06 4.66
CA CYS A 72 9.49 -2.14 5.72
C CYS A 72 8.97 -2.59 7.09
N VAL A 73 7.65 -2.76 7.22
CA VAL A 73 6.93 -3.03 8.48
C VAL A 73 7.12 -4.46 8.98
N ALA A 74 6.87 -5.45 8.13
CA ALA A 74 6.72 -6.85 8.52
C ALA A 74 7.75 -7.79 7.89
N LYS A 75 8.73 -7.25 7.15
CA LYS A 75 9.80 -8.03 6.47
C LYS A 75 9.26 -9.15 5.59
N THR A 76 8.09 -8.93 5.00
CA THR A 76 7.38 -9.90 4.14
C THR A 76 6.87 -9.21 2.88
N THR A 77 6.37 -10.01 1.92
CA THR A 77 5.72 -9.56 0.70
C THR A 77 4.51 -10.44 0.40
N MET A 78 3.48 -9.88 -0.20
CA MET A 78 2.39 -10.65 -0.78
C MET A 78 2.88 -11.44 -2.00
N PRO A 79 2.44 -12.70 -2.18
CA PRO A 79 2.74 -13.47 -3.38
C PRO A 79 2.13 -12.84 -4.64
N ASP A 80 2.80 -12.97 -5.78
CA ASP A 80 2.28 -12.49 -7.08
C ASP A 80 0.93 -13.11 -7.46
N LEU A 81 0.62 -14.30 -6.92
CA LEU A 81 -0.70 -14.92 -7.06
C LEU A 81 -1.84 -14.00 -6.60
N VAL A 82 -1.61 -13.18 -5.57
CA VAL A 82 -2.61 -12.22 -5.06
C VAL A 82 -2.87 -11.12 -6.11
N LEU A 83 -1.82 -10.61 -6.74
CA LEU A 83 -1.94 -9.65 -7.83
C LEU A 83 -2.69 -10.25 -9.03
N MET A 84 -2.31 -11.46 -9.45
CA MET A 84 -2.99 -12.15 -10.54
C MET A 84 -4.46 -12.39 -10.23
N SER A 85 -4.77 -12.90 -9.05
CA SER A 85 -6.16 -13.09 -8.58
C SER A 85 -6.93 -11.77 -8.60
N ARG A 86 -6.32 -10.65 -8.20
CA ARG A 86 -6.99 -9.35 -8.20
C ARG A 86 -7.25 -8.85 -9.62
N ILE A 87 -6.26 -8.93 -10.51
CA ILE A 87 -6.41 -8.60 -11.94
C ILE A 87 -7.61 -9.37 -12.49
N MET A 88 -7.62 -10.70 -12.35
CA MET A 88 -8.71 -11.54 -12.85
C MET A 88 -10.05 -11.14 -12.25
N SER A 89 -10.13 -10.87 -10.94
CA SER A 89 -11.40 -10.50 -10.29
C SER A 89 -12.01 -9.19 -10.83
N THR A 90 -11.19 -8.25 -11.28
CA THR A 90 -11.61 -6.90 -11.72
C THR A 90 -11.77 -6.75 -13.23
N LEU A 91 -11.46 -7.80 -14.01
CA LEU A 91 -11.68 -7.79 -15.45
C LEU A 91 -13.18 -7.79 -15.79
N PRO A 92 -13.63 -6.97 -16.76
CA PRO A 92 -14.99 -6.98 -17.27
C PRO A 92 -15.41 -8.36 -17.81
N SER A 93 -16.72 -8.61 -17.88
CA SER A 93 -17.28 -9.87 -18.40
C SER A 93 -16.89 -10.16 -19.85
N GLU A 94 -16.55 -9.14 -20.63
CA GLU A 94 -16.02 -9.29 -21.99
C GLU A 94 -14.71 -10.08 -22.06
N TYR A 95 -14.00 -10.20 -20.93
CA TYR A 95 -12.74 -10.93 -20.79
C TYR A 95 -12.93 -12.26 -20.04
N PHE A 96 -14.18 -12.71 -19.90
CA PHE A 96 -14.51 -13.90 -19.12
C PHE A 96 -13.87 -15.19 -19.66
N GLU A 97 -13.63 -15.30 -20.98
CA GLU A 97 -12.92 -16.48 -21.54
C GLU A 97 -11.52 -16.65 -20.94
N PHE A 98 -10.87 -15.57 -20.51
CA PHE A 98 -9.59 -15.66 -19.80
C PHE A 98 -9.73 -16.22 -18.37
N LYS A 99 -10.90 -16.05 -17.72
CA LYS A 99 -11.15 -16.61 -16.37
C LYS A 99 -11.30 -18.13 -16.37
N SER A 100 -11.70 -18.73 -17.48
CA SER A 100 -11.91 -20.18 -17.59
C SER A 100 -10.68 -20.99 -18.00
N VAL A 101 -9.60 -20.32 -18.43
CA VAL A 101 -8.37 -20.96 -18.97
C VAL A 101 -7.19 -20.89 -17.99
N TRP A 102 -7.30 -20.08 -16.94
CA TRP A 102 -6.30 -19.91 -15.88
C TRP A 102 -6.72 -20.65 -14.61
#